data_AF-A0AAJ0JPV9-F1
#
_entry.id   AF-A0AAJ0JPV9-F1
#
_cell.length_a   1.000
_cell.length_b   1.000
_cell.length_c   1.000
_cell.angle_alpha   90.00
_cell.angle_beta   90.00
_cell.angle_gamma   90.00
#
_symmetry.space_group_name_H-M   'P 1'
#
loop_
_entity.id
_entity.type
_entity.pdbx_description
1 polymer ?
#
loop_
_entity_poly.entity_id
_entity_poly.type
_entity_poly.pdbx_seq_one_letter_code
_entity_poly.pdbx_strand_id
1 'polypeptide(L)'
;MTSIKVGIIAAPGFPERLSKKVIESLPSILNRELDTDAEWYFHVTTDPLIGSAEDVNKSLDAAQNVKQEHNWDYGIVVTDLPIVSNRRIIVGNLDETHSTALISLPALGWIGLRKKLKQCLNACFISQKAFIVHNIKTKSNSSAN
;
A
#
# COMPACT_ATOMS: atom_id res chain seq x y z
N MET A 1 10.87 18.58 6.71
CA MET A 1 10.66 17.19 6.26
C MET A 1 9.18 16.96 6.06
N THR A 2 8.78 16.48 4.89
CA THR A 2 7.37 16.20 4.60
C THR A 2 6.97 14.86 5.17
N SER A 3 5.82 14.79 5.84
CA SER A 3 5.26 13.54 6.35
C SER A 3 4.31 12.87 5.35
N ILE A 4 4.52 11.58 5.14
CA ILE A 4 3.68 10.71 4.31
C ILE A 4 3.06 9.62 5.17
N LYS A 5 1.73 9.56 5.20
CA LYS A 5 0.97 8.58 5.99
C LYS A 5 0.47 7.47 5.06
N VAL A 6 0.80 6.24 5.40
CA VAL A 6 0.41 5.06 4.63
C VAL A 6 -0.38 4.12 5.53
N GLY A 7 -1.59 3.77 5.11
CA GLY A 7 -2.35 2.68 5.70
C GLY A 7 -2.14 1.38 4.96
N ILE A 8 -1.84 0.32 5.69
CA ILE A 8 -1.97 -1.06 5.23
C ILE A 8 -3.24 -1.63 5.84
N ILE A 9 -4.23 -1.94 5.01
CA ILE A 9 -5.50 -2.57 5.39
C ILE A 9 -5.34 -4.06 5.13
N ALA A 10 -5.02 -4.81 6.18
CA ALA A 10 -4.72 -6.23 6.05
C ALA A 10 -5.96 -7.07 6.34
N ALA A 11 -6.12 -8.17 5.59
CA ALA A 11 -7.01 -9.23 6.04
C ALA A 11 -6.49 -9.83 7.37
N PRO A 12 -7.38 -10.30 8.25
CA PRO A 12 -7.01 -10.78 9.58
C PRO A 12 -5.96 -11.90 9.57
N GLY A 13 -5.13 -11.94 10.61
CA GLY A 13 -4.23 -13.09 10.86
C GLY A 13 -2.90 -13.01 10.13
N PHE A 14 -2.71 -13.82 9.08
CA PHE A 14 -1.39 -13.93 8.43
C PHE A 14 -0.99 -12.64 7.67
N PRO A 15 -1.86 -12.02 6.85
CA PRO A 15 -1.52 -10.77 6.15
C PRO A 15 -1.15 -9.64 7.10
N GLU A 16 -1.92 -9.43 8.17
CA GLU A 16 -1.64 -8.42 9.20
C GLU A 16 -0.24 -8.59 9.80
N ARG A 17 0.08 -9.81 10.28
CA ARG A 17 1.37 -10.11 10.91
C ARG A 17 2.54 -9.93 9.94
N LEU A 18 2.34 -10.29 8.67
CA LEU A 18 3.38 -10.16 7.65
C LEU A 18 3.61 -8.69 7.28
N SER A 19 2.53 -7.92 7.10
CA SER A 19 2.58 -6.48 6.83
C SER A 19 3.33 -5.73 7.92
N LYS A 20 3.00 -5.96 9.20
CA LYS A 20 3.69 -5.36 10.35
C LYS A 20 5.22 -5.56 10.30
N LYS A 21 5.67 -6.77 9.95
CA LYS A 21 7.10 -7.11 9.83
C LYS A 21 7.80 -6.49 8.61
N VAL A 22 7.05 -6.13 7.57
CA VAL A 22 7.62 -5.59 6.32
C VAL A 22 7.77 -4.08 6.41
N ILE A 23 6.77 -3.39 6.97
CA ILE A 23 6.73 -1.92 7.04
C ILE A 23 7.91 -1.32 7.81
N GLU A 24 8.47 -2.02 8.80
CA GLU A 24 9.65 -1.58 9.58
C GLU A 24 10.85 -1.21 8.70
N SER A 25 11.00 -1.87 7.55
CA SER A 25 12.13 -1.66 6.65
C SER A 25 11.82 -0.77 5.45
N LEU A 26 10.55 -0.40 5.23
CA LEU A 26 10.15 0.36 4.04
C LEU A 26 10.64 1.81 4.03
N PRO A 27 10.59 2.59 5.12
CA PRO A 27 10.99 4.00 5.09
C PRO A 27 12.39 4.23 4.49
N SER A 28 13.39 3.45 4.94
CA SER A 28 14.77 3.59 4.45
C SER A 28 14.94 3.14 3.00
N ILE A 29 14.16 2.16 2.55
CA ILE A 29 14.16 1.71 1.15
C ILE A 29 13.54 2.79 0.26
N LEU A 30 12.38 3.32 0.67
CA LEU A 30 11.64 4.33 -0.10
C LEU A 30 12.41 5.62 -0.23
N ASN A 31 13.01 6.13 0.85
CA ASN A 31 13.83 7.33 0.79
C ASN A 31 15.02 7.17 -0.16
N ARG A 32 15.67 5.99 -0.16
CA ARG A 32 16.77 5.70 -1.09
C ARG A 32 16.32 5.62 -2.55
N GLU A 33 15.19 4.96 -2.83
CA GLU A 33 14.77 4.70 -4.22
C GLU A 33 14.00 5.86 -4.86
N LEU A 34 13.29 6.63 -4.04
CA LEU A 34 12.59 7.83 -4.48
C LEU A 34 13.49 9.07 -4.48
N ASP A 35 14.68 8.98 -3.87
CA ASP A 35 15.62 10.10 -3.67
C ASP A 35 14.96 11.24 -2.87
N THR A 36 14.48 10.89 -1.67
CA THR A 36 13.73 11.78 -0.77
C THR A 36 14.18 11.65 0.68
N ASP A 37 13.90 12.65 1.49
CA ASP A 37 14.10 12.67 2.94
C ASP A 37 12.78 12.66 3.73
N ALA A 38 11.72 12.10 3.13
CA ALA A 38 10.39 12.11 3.72
C ALA A 38 10.29 11.27 5.00
N GLU A 39 9.45 11.72 5.92
CA GLU A 39 9.06 10.98 7.12
C GLU A 39 7.88 10.07 6.77
N TRP A 40 8.09 8.76 6.80
CA TRP A 40 7.06 7.77 6.45
C TRP A 40 6.40 7.18 7.69
N TYR A 41 5.10 7.39 7.84
CA TYR A 41 4.27 6.83 8.90
C TYR A 41 3.40 5.70 8.36
N PHE A 42 3.80 4.47 8.61
CA PHE A 42 3.01 3.30 8.28
C PHE A 42 2.10 2.90 9.44
N HIS A 43 0.82 2.67 9.14
CA HIS A 43 -0.14 2.11 10.07
C HIS A 43 -0.74 0.83 9.48
N VAL A 44 -0.80 -0.25 10.26
CA VAL A 44 -1.49 -1.48 9.84
C VAL A 44 -2.80 -1.55 10.59
N THR A 45 -3.91 -1.52 9.85
CA THR A 45 -5.24 -1.84 10.36
C THR A 45 -5.70 -3.18 9.80
N THR A 46 -6.65 -3.81 10.48
CA THR A 46 -7.22 -5.10 10.07
C THR A 46 -8.68 -4.90 9.74
N ASP A 47 -9.11 -5.35 8.56
CA ASP A 47 -10.50 -5.35 8.14
C ASP A 47 -10.84 -6.70 7.49
N PRO A 48 -11.84 -7.44 7.99
CA PRO A 48 -12.20 -8.76 7.46
C PRO A 48 -12.97 -8.69 6.14
N LEU A 49 -13.54 -7.54 5.78
CA LEU A 49 -14.37 -7.36 4.59
C LEU A 49 -13.55 -6.82 3.42
N ILE A 50 -12.61 -5.91 3.69
CA ILE A 50 -11.80 -5.29 2.64
C ILE A 50 -10.77 -6.30 2.09
N GLY A 51 -10.76 -6.48 0.77
CA GLY A 51 -9.93 -7.48 0.09
C GLY A 51 -10.52 -8.90 0.10
N SER A 52 -11.76 -9.05 0.57
CA SER A 52 -12.53 -10.31 0.46
C SER A 52 -13.39 -10.42 -0.80
N ALA A 53 -13.65 -9.30 -1.46
CA ALA A 53 -14.39 -9.28 -2.70
C ALA A 53 -13.53 -9.84 -3.85
N GLU A 54 -14.14 -10.68 -4.69
CA GLU A 54 -13.53 -11.07 -5.97
C GLU A 54 -13.36 -9.86 -6.91
N ASP A 55 -14.13 -8.80 -6.67
CA ASP A 55 -14.07 -7.54 -7.41
C ASP A 55 -12.99 -6.61 -6.83
N VAL A 56 -11.96 -6.38 -7.65
CA VAL A 56 -10.84 -5.48 -7.35
C VAL A 56 -11.31 -4.05 -7.08
N ASN A 57 -12.26 -3.54 -7.86
CA ASN A 57 -12.67 -2.14 -7.77
C ASN A 57 -13.37 -1.89 -6.43
N LYS A 58 -14.26 -2.80 -6.02
CA LYS A 58 -14.91 -2.71 -4.70
C LYS A 58 -13.91 -2.69 -3.54
N SER A 59 -12.85 -3.48 -3.63
CA SER A 59 -11.81 -3.50 -2.60
C SER A 59 -11.01 -2.20 -2.56
N LEU A 60 -10.74 -1.59 -3.73
CA LEU A 60 -10.03 -0.31 -3.82
C LEU A 60 -10.91 0.86 -3.38
N ASP A 61 -12.19 0.88 -3.73
CA ASP A 61 -13.17 1.88 -3.28
C ASP A 61 -13.30 1.86 -1.75
N ALA A 62 -13.40 0.67 -1.16
CA ALA A 62 -13.42 0.52 0.30
C ALA A 62 -12.11 1.00 0.94
N ALA A 63 -10.97 0.69 0.33
CA ALA A 63 -9.67 1.18 0.79
C ALA A 63 -9.57 2.71 0.73
N GLN A 64 -10.14 3.33 -0.31
CA GLN A 64 -10.20 4.78 -0.44
C GLN A 64 -11.00 5.41 0.70
N ASN A 65 -12.15 4.85 1.06
CA ASN A 65 -12.97 5.34 2.17
C ASN A 65 -12.18 5.33 3.49
N VAL A 66 -11.58 4.18 3.84
CA VAL A 66 -10.75 4.06 5.04
C VAL A 66 -9.56 5.02 5.01
N LYS A 67 -8.91 5.16 3.83
CA LYS A 67 -7.82 6.12 3.63
C LYS A 67 -8.24 7.55 3.96
N GLN A 68 -9.42 7.97 3.49
CA GLN A 68 -9.96 9.30 3.74
C GLN A 68 -10.31 9.49 5.23
N GLU A 69 -10.98 8.52 5.84
CA GLU A 69 -11.33 8.55 7.28
C GLU A 69 -10.10 8.73 8.18
N HIS A 70 -9.00 8.05 7.86
CA HIS A 70 -7.76 8.12 8.63
C HIS A 70 -6.79 9.22 8.16
N ASN A 71 -7.16 10.02 7.15
CA ASN A 71 -6.31 11.05 6.55
C ASN A 71 -4.94 10.51 6.10
N TRP A 72 -4.95 9.34 5.46
CA TRP A 72 -3.76 8.75 4.86
C TRP A 72 -3.53 9.28 3.45
N ASP A 73 -2.27 9.35 3.05
CA ASP A 73 -1.88 9.67 1.67
C ASP A 73 -2.12 8.46 0.76
N TYR A 74 -1.81 7.26 1.26
CA TYR A 74 -1.91 5.99 0.54
C TYR A 74 -2.66 4.94 1.36
N GLY A 75 -3.52 4.17 0.70
CA GLY A 75 -4.24 3.03 1.29
C GLY A 75 -3.93 1.74 0.53
N ILE A 76 -3.30 0.76 1.17
CA ILE A 76 -2.88 -0.49 0.52
C ILE A 76 -3.56 -1.66 1.20
N VAL A 77 -4.37 -2.40 0.46
CA VAL A 77 -5.00 -3.64 0.92
C VAL A 77 -4.01 -4.80 0.74
N VAL A 78 -3.86 -5.63 1.77
CA VAL A 78 -3.08 -6.87 1.71
C VAL A 78 -3.97 -8.03 2.14
N THR A 79 -4.28 -8.92 1.20
CA THR A 79 -5.21 -10.03 1.40
C THR A 79 -4.52 -11.38 1.19
N ASP A 80 -4.99 -12.41 1.90
CA ASP A 80 -4.64 -13.81 1.66
C ASP A 80 -5.61 -14.52 0.70
N LEU A 81 -6.50 -13.77 0.05
CA LEU A 81 -7.40 -14.28 -0.98
C LEU A 81 -6.83 -14.06 -2.39
N PRO A 82 -7.03 -15.00 -3.32
CA PRO A 82 -6.69 -14.81 -4.72
C PRO A 82 -7.51 -13.67 -5.32
N ILE A 83 -6.85 -12.80 -6.10
CA ILE A 83 -7.54 -11.74 -6.84
C ILE A 83 -7.67 -12.18 -8.29
N VAL A 84 -8.88 -12.18 -8.83
CA VAL A 84 -9.15 -12.55 -10.22
C VAL A 84 -9.45 -11.30 -11.04
N SER A 85 -8.65 -11.07 -12.08
CA SER A 85 -8.91 -10.05 -13.09
C SER A 85 -8.77 -10.66 -14.48
N ASN A 86 -9.77 -10.45 -15.35
CA ASN A 86 -9.80 -11.00 -16.71
C ASN A 86 -9.50 -12.52 -16.76
N ARG A 87 -10.10 -13.29 -15.83
CA ARG A 87 -9.91 -14.74 -15.67
C ARG A 87 -8.47 -15.18 -15.34
N ARG A 88 -7.64 -14.28 -14.82
CA ARG A 88 -6.27 -14.57 -14.36
C ARG A 88 -6.09 -14.13 -12.92
N ILE A 89 -5.30 -14.89 -12.16
CA ILE A 89 -4.89 -14.48 -10.83
C ILE A 89 -3.80 -13.42 -10.97
N ILE A 90 -4.01 -12.27 -10.34
CA ILE A 90 -3.05 -11.16 -10.36
C ILE A 90 -2.40 -10.98 -8.99
N VAL A 91 -1.15 -10.49 -9.00
CA VAL A 91 -0.41 -10.17 -7.77
C VAL A 91 -1.05 -8.98 -7.04
N GLY A 92 -1.58 -8.03 -7.80
CA GLY A 92 -2.20 -6.85 -7.24
C GLY A 92 -2.66 -5.89 -8.31
N ASN A 93 -3.35 -4.86 -7.88
CA ASN A 93 -3.83 -3.76 -8.71
C ASN A 93 -3.50 -2.43 -8.04
N LEU A 94 -3.27 -1.41 -8.85
CA LEU A 94 -2.99 -0.05 -8.41
C LEU A 94 -4.04 0.88 -9.00
N ASP A 95 -4.58 1.76 -8.16
CA ASP A 95 -5.36 2.92 -8.55
C ASP A 95 -4.60 4.17 -8.15
N GLU A 96 -3.92 4.75 -9.14
CA GLU A 96 -3.12 5.97 -8.98
C GLU A 96 -3.99 7.19 -8.67
N THR A 97 -5.21 7.24 -9.20
CA THR A 97 -6.14 8.37 -9.04
C THR A 97 -6.52 8.53 -7.58
N HIS A 98 -6.80 7.41 -6.91
CA HIS A 98 -7.18 7.40 -5.50
C HIS A 98 -6.01 7.05 -4.58
N SER A 99 -4.81 6.83 -5.13
CA SER A 99 -3.61 6.43 -4.39
C SER A 99 -3.85 5.20 -3.50
N THR A 100 -4.58 4.23 -4.05
CA THR A 100 -4.93 2.98 -3.40
C THR A 100 -4.37 1.80 -4.15
N ALA A 101 -4.00 0.74 -3.44
CA ALA A 101 -3.54 -0.50 -4.06
C ALA A 101 -4.08 -1.72 -3.35
N LEU A 102 -4.04 -2.86 -4.03
CA LEU A 102 -4.46 -4.15 -3.51
C LEU A 102 -3.39 -5.18 -3.87
N ILE A 103 -2.96 -6.00 -2.90
CA ILE A 103 -1.94 -7.04 -3.06
C ILE A 103 -2.50 -8.39 -2.55
N SER A 104 -2.44 -9.42 -3.39
CA SER A 104 -2.76 -10.81 -3.05
C SER A 104 -1.50 -11.58 -2.67
N LEU A 105 -1.44 -12.08 -1.43
CA LEU A 105 -0.36 -12.95 -0.99
C LEU A 105 -0.32 -14.31 -1.71
N PRO A 106 -1.44 -14.99 -2.00
CA PRO A 106 -1.43 -16.26 -2.74
C PRO A 106 -0.67 -16.19 -4.07
N ALA A 107 -0.81 -15.09 -4.80
CA ALA A 107 -0.17 -14.88 -6.10
C ALA A 107 1.36 -14.75 -6.01
N LEU A 108 1.91 -14.44 -4.83
CA LEU A 108 3.36 -14.38 -4.57
C LEU A 108 3.96 -15.77 -4.32
N GLY A 109 3.13 -16.76 -4.00
CA GLY A 109 3.55 -18.07 -3.53
C GLY A 109 4.17 -18.03 -2.12
N TRP A 110 4.38 -19.21 -1.56
CA TRP A 110 4.78 -19.42 -0.17
C TRP A 110 6.28 -19.21 0.11
N ILE A 111 7.15 -19.50 -0.86
CA ILE A 111 8.61 -19.38 -0.69
C ILE A 111 9.02 -17.90 -0.73
N GLY A 112 9.69 -17.46 0.34
CA GLY A 112 10.25 -16.11 0.45
C GLY A 112 9.18 -15.01 0.54
N LEU A 113 7.97 -15.34 0.98
CA LEU A 113 6.80 -14.46 0.93
C LEU A 113 7.02 -13.10 1.60
N ARG A 114 7.72 -13.03 2.74
CA ARG A 114 8.10 -11.74 3.36
C ARG A 114 8.92 -10.84 2.44
N LYS A 115 9.91 -11.41 1.74
CA LYS A 115 10.76 -10.68 0.81
C LYS A 115 9.94 -10.21 -0.40
N LYS A 116 9.08 -11.07 -0.93
CA LYS A 116 8.22 -10.76 -2.08
C LYS A 116 7.19 -9.67 -1.74
N LEU A 117 6.51 -9.76 -0.60
CA LEU A 117 5.59 -8.70 -0.16
C LEU A 117 6.32 -7.36 -0.04
N LYS A 118 7.53 -7.35 0.54
CA LYS A 118 8.36 -6.14 0.62
C LYS A 118 8.67 -5.56 -0.76
N GLN A 119 9.03 -6.42 -1.72
CA GLN A 119 9.30 -6.00 -3.09
C GLN A 119 8.04 -5.44 -3.77
N CYS A 120 6.87 -6.05 -3.56
CA CYS A 120 5.61 -5.57 -4.12
C CYS A 120 5.17 -4.23 -3.51
N LEU A 121 5.26 -4.08 -2.19
CA LEU A 121 4.98 -2.81 -1.53
C LEU A 121 5.92 -1.72 -2.05
N ASN A 122 7.22 -2.02 -2.13
CA ASN A 122 8.19 -1.09 -2.69
C ASN A 122 7.87 -0.72 -4.15
N ALA A 123 7.61 -1.70 -5.01
CA ALA A 123 7.25 -1.49 -6.40
C ALA A 123 5.98 -0.63 -6.55
N CYS A 124 4.98 -0.80 -5.69
CA CYS A 124 3.77 0.02 -5.67
C CYS A 124 4.10 1.51 -5.49
N PHE A 125 5.05 1.85 -4.64
CA PHE A 125 5.49 3.24 -4.46
C PHE A 125 6.34 3.72 -5.65
N ILE A 126 7.27 2.90 -6.14
CA ILE A 126 8.12 3.29 -7.29
C ILE A 126 7.28 3.54 -8.54
N SER A 127 6.27 2.73 -8.81
CA SER A 127 5.33 2.93 -9.93
C SER A 127 4.64 4.29 -9.87
N GLN A 128 4.46 4.84 -8.66
CA GLN A 128 3.85 6.14 -8.41
C GLN A 128 4.88 7.25 -8.12
N LYS A 129 6.17 7.06 -8.44
CA LYS A 129 7.25 7.98 -8.04
C LYS A 129 6.94 9.44 -8.38
N ALA A 130 6.48 9.73 -9.60
CA ALA A 130 6.17 11.09 -10.02
C ALA A 130 5.08 11.73 -9.14
N PHE A 131 4.02 10.97 -8.83
CA PHE A 131 2.92 11.41 -7.97
C PHE A 131 3.38 11.59 -6.52
N ILE A 132 4.15 10.64 -5.97
CA ILE A 132 4.68 10.73 -4.60
C ILE A 132 5.57 11.96 -4.44
N VAL A 133 6.51 12.17 -5.36
CA VAL A 133 7.41 13.33 -5.30
C VAL A 133 6.63 14.64 -5.44
N HIS A 134 5.57 14.66 -6.25
CA HIS A 134 4.67 15.82 -6.35
C HIS A 134 3.92 16.07 -5.03
N ASN A 135 3.34 15.03 -4.40
CA ASN A 135 2.67 15.15 -3.09
C ASN A 135 3.65 15.64 -2.00
N ILE A 136 4.89 15.13 -1.99
CA ILE A 136 5.93 15.58 -1.05
C ILE A 136 6.20 17.08 -1.20
N LYS A 137 6.33 17.58 -2.43
CA LYS A 137 6.58 19.01 -2.73
C LYS A 137 5.38 19.90 -2.37
N THR A 138 4.16 19.48 -2.72
CA THR A 138 2.94 20.27 -2.44
C THR A 138 2.71 20.44 -0.94
N LYS A 139 2.86 19.37 -0.15
CA LYS A 139 2.79 19.45 1.32
C LYS A 139 3.91 20.30 1.92
N SER A 140 5.13 20.23 1.39
CA SER A 140 6.23 21.07 1.86
C SER A 140 5.93 22.56 1.69
N ASN A 141 5.31 22.94 0.56
CA ASN A 141 4.95 24.33 0.27
C ASN A 141 3.77 24.82 1.13
N SER A 142 2.83 23.94 1.48
CA SER A 142 1.70 24.30 2.35
C SER A 142 2.10 24.52 3.81
N SER A 143 3.18 23.89 4.28
CA SER A 143 3.68 24.08 5.65
C SER A 143 4.61 25.30 5.81
N ALA A 144 4.96 25.96 4.70
CA ALA A 144 5.85 27.12 4.66
C ALA A 144 5.09 28.47 4.56
N ASN A 145 3.76 28.43 4.40
CA ASN A 145 2.84 29.57 4.46
C ASN A 145 2.02 29.51 5.75
#